data_AF-A0A7W1NQP5-F1
#
_entry.id   AF-A0A7W1NQP5-F1
#
_cell.length_a   1.000
_cell.length_b   1.000
_cell.length_c   1.000
_cell.angle_alpha   90.00
_cell.angle_beta   90.00
_cell.angle_gamma   90.00
#
_symmetry.space_group_name_H-M   'P 1'
#
loop_
_entity.id
_entity.type
_entity.pdbx_description
1 polymer ?
#
loop_
_entity_poly.entity_id
_entity_poly.type
_entity_poly.pdbx_seq_one_letter_code
_entity_poly.pdbx_strand_id
1 'polypeptide(L)'
;MMPNEQQRVEELHALVRYIYRERLAEKIITAFNEALADKEDPAERRAIIEHWLDFYQAHKYRKLMRRRRATDKERMTACSACGYPVSQRHHLWDIATHGENAVTVQLCPNCHELHHLMYNALARDSLYSQKLVRHVLDSGRLAPEAAIRIYGWLRAILAYEIENGWLESFKLSDLWIEDKLGWNEYLQKSQANAKS
;
A
#
# COMPACT_ATOMS: atom_id res chain seq x y z
N MET A 1 -8.50 32.64 8.56
CA MET A 1 -9.90 33.03 8.80
C MET A 1 -10.65 31.74 9.11
N MET A 2 -11.34 31.62 10.24
CA MET A 2 -12.09 30.39 10.57
C MET A 2 -13.25 30.22 9.58
N PRO A 3 -13.55 29.00 9.09
CA PRO A 3 -14.72 28.77 8.24
C PRO A 3 -16.00 29.21 8.94
N ASN A 4 -16.94 29.78 8.20
CA ASN A 4 -18.25 30.12 8.75
C ASN A 4 -19.14 28.87 8.89
N GLU A 5 -20.22 28.96 9.67
CA GLU A 5 -21.11 27.83 9.95
C GLU A 5 -21.64 27.16 8.67
N GLN A 6 -22.06 27.97 7.69
CA GLN A 6 -22.56 27.49 6.40
C GLN A 6 -21.53 26.63 5.65
N GLN A 7 -20.26 27.07 5.60
CA GLN A 7 -19.19 26.29 4.97
C GLN A 7 -18.98 24.93 5.65
N ARG A 8 -19.12 24.87 6.98
CA ARG A 8 -18.99 23.63 7.74
C ARG A 8 -20.17 22.68 7.51
N VAL A 9 -21.39 23.22 7.40
CA VAL A 9 -22.57 22.43 7.03
C VAL A 9 -22.44 21.87 5.62
N GLU A 10 -21.95 22.66 4.66
CA GLU A 10 -21.69 22.20 3.29
C GLU A 10 -20.62 21.09 3.25
N GLU A 11 -19.55 21.24 4.04
CA GLU A 11 -18.51 20.20 4.20
C GLU A 11 -19.12 18.90 4.76
N LEU A 12 -19.96 19.00 5.79
CA LEU A 12 -20.66 17.87 6.38
C LEU A 12 -21.55 17.17 5.35
N HIS A 13 -22.36 17.92 4.60
CA HIS A 13 -23.23 17.38 3.56
C HIS A 13 -22.43 16.69 2.44
N ALA A 14 -21.30 17.27 2.03
CA ALA A 14 -20.42 16.66 1.03
C ALA A 14 -19.84 15.33 1.51
N LEU A 15 -19.45 15.22 2.79
CA LEU A 15 -18.99 13.97 3.37
C LEU A 15 -20.09 12.91 3.41
N VAL A 16 -21.31 13.28 3.81
CA VAL A 16 -22.47 12.37 3.82
C VAL A 16 -22.77 11.83 2.43
N ARG A 17 -22.81 12.69 1.39
CA ARG A 17 -23.02 12.29 -0.01
C ARG A 17 -21.90 11.40 -0.55
N TYR A 18 -20.67 11.62 -0.11
CA TYR A 18 -19.55 10.74 -0.47
C TYR A 18 -19.69 9.34 0.13
N ILE A 19 -20.20 9.24 1.36
CA ILE A 19 -20.24 7.99 2.11
C ILE A 19 -21.43 7.12 1.72
N TYR A 20 -22.62 7.71 1.55
CA TYR A 20 -23.85 6.97 1.35
C TYR A 20 -24.40 7.05 -0.07
N ARG A 21 -25.28 6.13 -0.43
CA ARG A 21 -26.05 6.21 -1.68
C ARG A 21 -27.04 7.37 -1.60
N GLU A 22 -27.31 7.99 -2.74
CA GLU A 22 -28.14 9.21 -2.89
C GLU A 22 -29.38 9.24 -1.97
N ARG A 23 -30.28 8.27 -2.06
CA ARG A 23 -31.51 8.23 -1.25
C ARG A 23 -31.26 8.24 0.27
N LEU A 24 -30.20 7.58 0.74
CA LEU A 24 -29.86 7.56 2.16
C LEU A 24 -29.12 8.83 2.58
N ALA A 25 -28.25 9.35 1.71
CA ALA A 25 -27.54 10.61 1.95
C ALA A 25 -28.52 11.76 2.14
N GLU A 26 -29.52 11.89 1.27
CA GLU A 26 -30.52 12.96 1.38
C GLU A 26 -31.34 12.86 2.67
N LYS A 27 -31.74 11.66 3.11
CA LYS A 27 -32.41 11.47 4.41
C LYS A 27 -31.57 11.94 5.59
N ILE A 28 -30.27 11.64 5.57
CA ILE A 28 -29.34 12.04 6.64
C ILE A 28 -29.16 13.56 6.63
N ILE A 29 -29.04 14.17 5.44
CA ILE A 29 -28.91 15.63 5.27
C ILE A 29 -30.17 16.34 5.77
N THR A 30 -31.37 15.85 5.42
CA THR A 30 -32.62 16.40 5.93
C THR A 30 -32.66 16.37 7.46
N ALA A 31 -32.30 15.26 8.08
CA ALA A 31 -32.27 15.14 9.55
C ALA A 31 -31.26 16.11 10.20
N PHE A 32 -30.09 16.35 9.58
CA PHE A 32 -29.14 17.36 10.06
C PHE A 32 -29.70 18.78 9.96
N ASN A 33 -30.33 19.12 8.82
CA ASN A 33 -30.92 20.44 8.63
C ASN A 33 -32.03 20.72 9.65
N GLU A 34 -32.91 19.74 9.89
CA GLU A 34 -33.97 19.82 10.90
C GLU A 34 -33.37 19.98 12.31
N ALA A 35 -32.41 19.11 12.68
CA ALA A 35 -31.80 19.15 14.01
C ALA A 35 -31.00 20.44 14.28
N LEU A 36 -30.40 21.05 13.26
CA LEU A 36 -29.69 22.33 13.40
C LEU A 36 -30.65 23.52 13.44
N ALA A 37 -31.75 23.48 12.68
CA ALA A 37 -32.77 24.52 12.69
C ALA A 37 -33.47 24.64 14.06
N ASP A 38 -33.61 23.52 14.78
CA ASP A 38 -34.19 23.46 16.13
C ASP A 38 -33.27 24.03 17.23
N LYS A 39 -32.04 24.47 16.90
CA LYS A 39 -31.07 25.03 17.85
C LYS A 39 -30.95 26.52 17.71
N GLU A 40 -31.25 27.25 18.77
CA GLU A 40 -31.14 28.71 18.80
C GLU A 40 -29.69 29.19 18.99
N ASP A 41 -28.90 28.48 19.82
CA ASP A 41 -27.52 28.85 20.14
C ASP A 41 -26.52 28.50 19.01
N PRO A 42 -25.83 29.50 18.41
CA PRO A 42 -24.78 29.25 17.42
C PRO A 42 -23.61 28.42 17.95
N ALA A 43 -23.27 28.50 19.24
CA ALA A 43 -22.18 27.71 19.81
C ALA A 43 -22.55 26.22 19.88
N GLU A 44 -23.78 25.90 20.28
CA GLU A 44 -24.31 24.53 20.27
C GLU A 44 -24.35 23.95 18.84
N ARG A 45 -24.88 24.70 17.86
CA ARG A 45 -24.88 24.25 16.45
C ARG A 45 -23.47 23.94 15.96
N ARG A 46 -22.52 24.84 16.26
CA ARG A 46 -21.12 24.65 15.88
C ARG A 46 -20.51 23.40 16.50
N ALA A 47 -20.75 23.14 17.79
CA ALA A 47 -20.23 21.95 18.47
C ALA A 47 -20.77 20.65 17.85
N ILE A 48 -22.06 20.63 17.50
CA ILE A 48 -22.69 19.51 16.78
C ILE A 48 -22.02 19.31 15.42
N ILE A 49 -21.88 20.37 14.62
CA ILE A 49 -21.30 20.29 13.29
C ILE A 49 -19.86 19.76 13.33
N GLU A 50 -19.00 20.31 14.20
CA GLU A 50 -17.59 19.88 14.30
C GLU A 50 -17.50 18.41 14.77
N HIS A 51 -18.32 18.00 15.74
CA HIS A 51 -18.37 16.59 16.18
C HIS A 51 -18.70 15.63 15.02
N TRP A 52 -19.70 15.97 14.20
CA TRP A 52 -20.09 15.12 13.08
C TRP A 52 -19.13 15.21 11.90
N LEU A 53 -18.48 16.36 11.68
CA LEU A 53 -17.38 16.48 10.73
C LEU A 53 -16.26 15.51 11.08
N ASP A 54 -15.78 15.51 12.33
CA ASP A 54 -14.75 14.58 12.78
C ASP A 54 -15.16 13.12 12.56
N PHE A 55 -16.40 12.78 12.94
CA PHE A 55 -16.95 11.44 12.74
C PHE A 55 -16.96 11.03 11.25
N TYR A 56 -17.47 11.88 10.37
CA TYR A 56 -17.59 11.55 8.95
C TYR A 56 -16.27 11.65 8.19
N GLN A 57 -15.33 12.50 8.61
CA GLN A 57 -13.97 12.50 8.10
C GLN A 57 -13.27 11.18 8.45
N ALA A 58 -13.38 10.71 9.69
CA ALA A 58 -12.88 9.39 10.09
C ALA A 58 -13.57 8.25 9.33
N HIS A 59 -14.88 8.35 9.09
CA HIS A 59 -15.62 7.34 8.32
C HIS A 59 -15.20 7.34 6.84
N LYS A 60 -15.04 8.51 6.22
CA LYS A 60 -14.50 8.67 4.86
C LYS A 60 -13.10 8.06 4.77
N TYR A 61 -12.23 8.33 5.75
CA TYR A 61 -10.91 7.73 5.83
C TYR A 61 -10.99 6.20 5.86
N ARG A 62 -11.79 5.62 6.77
CA ARG A 62 -11.96 4.15 6.83
C ARG A 62 -12.52 3.56 5.53
N LYS A 63 -13.44 4.27 4.87
CA LYS A 63 -14.01 3.85 3.59
C LYS A 63 -12.99 3.91 2.45
N LEU A 64 -12.18 4.96 2.38
CA LEU A 64 -11.06 5.11 1.43
C LEU A 64 -9.99 4.03 1.66
N MET A 65 -9.70 3.75 2.91
CA MET A 65 -8.74 2.74 3.34
C MET A 65 -9.30 1.31 3.24
N ARG A 66 -10.56 1.11 2.84
CA ARG A 66 -11.06 -0.24 2.63
C ARG A 66 -10.50 -0.80 1.33
N ARG A 67 -9.73 -1.90 1.41
CA ARG A 67 -9.30 -2.64 0.22
C ARG A 67 -10.51 -3.04 -0.61
N ARG A 68 -10.54 -2.60 -1.86
CA ARG A 68 -11.61 -3.01 -2.79
C ARG A 68 -11.32 -4.37 -3.39
N ARG A 69 -12.35 -5.02 -3.92
CA ARG A 69 -12.17 -6.22 -4.74
C ARG A 69 -11.44 -5.85 -6.04
N ALA A 70 -10.49 -6.68 -6.45
CA ALA A 70 -9.84 -6.55 -7.75
C ALA A 70 -10.86 -6.78 -8.89
N THR A 71 -10.77 -5.96 -9.93
CA THR A 71 -11.53 -6.09 -11.17
C THR A 71 -10.99 -7.24 -12.03
N ASP A 72 -11.78 -7.71 -13.00
CA ASP A 72 -11.32 -8.76 -13.92
C ASP A 72 -10.12 -8.31 -14.75
N LYS A 73 -10.13 -7.05 -15.22
CA LYS A 73 -8.99 -6.45 -15.93
C LYS A 73 -7.71 -6.54 -15.10
N GLU A 74 -7.78 -6.20 -13.80
CA GLU A 74 -6.62 -6.28 -12.91
C GLU A 74 -6.15 -7.72 -12.67
N ARG A 75 -7.04 -8.70 -12.65
CA ARG A 75 -6.66 -10.11 -12.52
C ARG A 75 -5.98 -10.66 -13.77
N MET A 76 -6.32 -10.10 -14.93
CA MET A 76 -5.77 -10.45 -16.24
C MET A 76 -4.59 -9.56 -16.67
N THR A 77 -4.20 -8.57 -15.85
CA THR A 77 -2.96 -7.81 -16.08
C THR A 77 -1.78 -8.70 -15.72
N ALA A 78 -0.81 -8.82 -16.63
CA ALA A 78 0.39 -9.63 -16.43
C ALA A 78 1.30 -9.14 -15.30
N CYS A 79 2.08 -10.06 -14.72
CA CYS A 79 3.07 -9.81 -13.69
C CYS A 79 4.14 -8.81 -14.19
N SER A 80 4.35 -7.74 -13.43
CA SER A 80 5.34 -6.70 -13.74
C SER A 80 6.79 -7.18 -13.64
N ALA A 81 7.04 -8.31 -12.95
CA ALA A 81 8.38 -8.89 -12.81
C ALA A 81 8.71 -9.88 -13.94
N CYS A 82 7.82 -10.86 -14.19
CA CYS A 82 8.11 -11.99 -15.09
C CYS A 82 7.16 -12.11 -16.29
N GLY A 83 6.15 -11.26 -16.41
CA GLY A 83 5.20 -11.29 -17.54
C GLY A 83 4.12 -12.38 -17.48
N TYR A 84 4.06 -13.20 -16.41
CA TYR A 84 3.02 -14.21 -16.27
C TYR A 84 1.61 -13.59 -16.34
N PRO A 85 0.68 -14.10 -17.17
CA PRO A 85 -0.51 -13.36 -17.62
C PRO A 85 -1.58 -13.13 -16.55
N VAL A 86 -1.59 -13.93 -15.47
CA VAL A 86 -2.55 -13.79 -14.37
C VAL A 86 -1.81 -13.44 -13.10
N SER A 87 -2.18 -12.33 -12.49
CA SER A 87 -1.54 -11.89 -11.25
C SER A 87 -2.49 -11.09 -10.37
N GLN A 88 -1.99 -10.66 -9.23
CA GLN A 88 -2.74 -9.85 -8.29
C GLN A 88 -2.04 -8.52 -8.04
N ARG A 89 -2.84 -7.55 -7.66
CA ARG A 89 -2.38 -6.23 -7.28
C ARG A 89 -1.97 -6.27 -5.81
N HIS A 90 -0.71 -5.96 -5.54
CA HIS A 90 -0.12 -5.94 -4.21
C HIS A 90 0.32 -4.50 -3.88
N HIS A 91 0.29 -4.13 -2.61
CA HIS A 91 0.89 -2.87 -2.20
C HIS A 91 2.40 -2.97 -2.38
N LEU A 92 3.02 -1.90 -2.88
CA LEU A 92 4.47 -1.90 -3.02
C LEU A 92 5.15 -1.91 -1.65
N TRP A 93 4.71 -1.03 -0.75
CA TRP A 93 5.20 -1.03 0.62
C TRP A 93 4.41 -2.02 1.47
N ASP A 94 5.10 -2.78 2.32
CA ASP A 94 4.47 -3.70 3.30
C ASP A 94 3.82 -2.94 4.48
N ILE A 95 3.44 -1.68 4.24
CA ILE A 95 2.73 -0.80 5.16
C ILE A 95 1.25 -1.15 5.01
N ALA A 96 0.89 -2.34 5.50
CA ALA A 96 -0.50 -2.78 5.58
C ALA A 96 -1.31 -1.99 6.64
N THR A 97 -0.66 -1.11 7.41
CA THR A 97 -1.26 -0.35 8.52
C THR A 97 -2.38 0.60 8.08
N HIS A 98 -2.42 1.03 6.81
CA HIS A 98 -3.40 2.00 6.31
C HIS A 98 -4.00 1.55 4.97
N GLY A 99 -4.82 0.51 5.00
CA GLY A 99 -5.84 0.31 3.98
C GLY A 99 -5.39 0.09 2.53
N GLU A 100 -6.20 0.57 1.59
CA GLU A 100 -5.94 0.60 0.15
C GLU A 100 -4.82 1.60 -0.17
N ASN A 101 -3.68 1.13 -0.69
CA ASN A 101 -2.59 1.99 -1.13
C ASN A 101 -2.72 2.30 -2.62
N ALA A 102 -2.51 3.56 -3.03
CA ALA A 102 -2.52 3.97 -4.43
C ALA A 102 -1.30 3.44 -5.21
N VAL A 103 -0.18 3.20 -4.54
CA VAL A 103 1.02 2.65 -5.15
C VAL A 103 1.02 1.14 -4.97
N THR A 104 0.75 0.48 -6.08
CA THR A 104 0.63 -0.96 -6.17
C THR A 104 1.51 -1.51 -7.26
N VAL A 105 1.95 -2.76 -7.09
CA VAL A 105 2.65 -3.53 -8.10
C VAL A 105 1.85 -4.78 -8.44
N GLN A 106 1.88 -5.17 -9.71
CA GLN A 106 1.17 -6.33 -10.21
C GLN A 106 2.13 -7.54 -10.19
N LEU A 107 1.89 -8.53 -9.32
CA LEU A 107 2.78 -9.69 -9.16
C LEU A 107 2.02 -11.01 -9.20
N CYS A 108 2.56 -11.99 -9.92
CA CYS A 108 2.06 -13.36 -9.84
C CYS A 108 2.43 -13.97 -8.48
N PRO A 109 1.77 -15.06 -8.04
CA PRO A 109 2.04 -15.67 -6.74
C PRO A 109 3.51 -15.99 -6.48
N ASN A 110 4.24 -16.46 -7.50
CA ASN A 110 5.66 -16.82 -7.35
C ASN A 110 6.55 -15.59 -7.16
N CYS A 111 6.33 -14.51 -7.93
CA CYS A 111 7.11 -13.28 -7.79
C CYS A 111 6.76 -12.53 -6.50
N HIS A 112 5.50 -12.60 -6.06
CA HIS A 112 5.06 -12.03 -4.80
C HIS A 112 5.66 -12.78 -3.60
N GLU A 113 5.71 -14.11 -3.65
CA GLU A 113 6.37 -14.91 -2.61
C GLU A 113 7.88 -14.65 -2.58
N LEU A 114 8.54 -14.60 -3.75
CA LEU A 114 9.96 -14.27 -3.82
C LEU A 114 10.26 -12.88 -3.23
N HIS A 115 9.40 -11.89 -3.51
CA HIS A 115 9.48 -10.57 -2.87
C HIS A 115 9.46 -10.68 -1.34
N HIS A 116 8.51 -11.42 -0.74
CA HIS A 116 8.46 -11.60 0.71
C HIS A 116 9.67 -12.34 1.27
N LEU A 117 10.15 -13.39 0.59
CA LEU A 117 11.33 -14.12 1.03
C LEU A 117 12.57 -13.22 1.02
N MET A 118 12.76 -12.44 -0.03
CA MET A 118 13.88 -11.49 -0.11
C MET A 118 13.75 -10.36 0.93
N TYR A 119 12.55 -9.82 1.14
CA TYR A 119 12.30 -8.83 2.20
C TYR A 119 12.64 -9.42 3.58
N ASN A 120 12.13 -10.61 3.91
CA ASN A 120 12.41 -11.25 5.20
C ASN A 120 13.89 -11.57 5.40
N ALA A 121 14.59 -11.94 4.33
CA ALA A 121 16.04 -12.14 4.38
C ALA A 121 16.79 -10.84 4.71
N LEU A 122 16.41 -9.72 4.09
CA LEU A 122 17.12 -8.43 4.20
C LEU A 122 16.67 -7.59 5.41
N ALA A 123 15.37 -7.43 5.63
CA ALA A 123 14.79 -6.58 6.67
C ALA A 123 14.73 -7.28 8.03
N ARG A 124 14.44 -8.59 8.04
CA ARG A 124 14.16 -9.37 9.26
C ARG A 124 15.26 -10.37 9.62
N ASP A 125 16.32 -10.45 8.82
CA ASP A 125 17.43 -11.40 8.99
C ASP A 125 16.97 -12.87 9.13
N SER A 126 15.94 -13.25 8.36
CA SER A 126 15.38 -14.61 8.40
C SER A 126 16.32 -15.60 7.70
N LEU A 127 17.00 -16.44 8.47
CA LEU A 127 17.86 -17.52 7.96
C LEU A 127 17.12 -18.49 7.04
N TYR A 128 15.84 -18.79 7.36
CA TYR A 128 15.00 -19.64 6.53
C TYR A 128 14.76 -19.01 5.16
N SER A 129 14.41 -17.72 5.14
CA SER A 129 14.16 -17.00 3.88
C SER A 129 15.45 -16.84 3.07
N GLN A 130 16.59 -16.57 3.73
CA GLN A 130 17.91 -16.50 3.07
C GLN A 130 18.22 -17.80 2.32
N LYS A 131 18.04 -18.96 2.97
CA LYS A 131 18.25 -20.28 2.34
C LYS A 131 17.36 -20.47 1.10
N LEU A 132 16.06 -20.14 1.21
CA LEU A 132 15.13 -20.30 0.10
C LEU A 132 15.42 -19.35 -1.06
N VAL A 133 15.71 -18.08 -0.78
CA VAL A 133 16.04 -17.10 -1.84
C VAL A 133 17.26 -17.57 -2.61
N ARG A 134 18.35 -17.93 -1.91
CA ARG A 134 19.57 -18.42 -2.58
C ARG A 134 19.29 -19.64 -3.45
N HIS A 135 18.54 -20.61 -2.92
CA HIS A 135 18.12 -21.77 -3.70
C HIS A 135 17.34 -21.40 -4.96
N VAL A 136 16.41 -20.43 -4.88
CA VAL A 136 15.64 -19.96 -6.02
C VAL A 136 16.55 -19.23 -7.03
N LEU A 137 17.43 -18.34 -6.57
CA LEU A 137 18.37 -17.60 -7.41
C LEU A 137 19.33 -18.55 -8.16
N ASP A 138 19.85 -19.58 -7.49
CA ASP A 138 20.77 -20.56 -8.09
C ASP A 138 20.06 -21.64 -8.91
N SER A 139 18.72 -21.71 -8.89
CA SER A 139 17.97 -22.79 -9.55
C SER A 139 18.02 -22.76 -11.09
N GLY A 140 18.40 -21.62 -11.69
CA GLY A 140 18.32 -21.38 -13.12
C GLY A 140 16.89 -21.31 -13.69
N ARG A 141 15.86 -21.39 -12.85
CA ARG A 141 14.44 -21.35 -13.26
C ARG A 141 13.83 -19.95 -13.21
N LEU A 142 14.53 -19.00 -12.59
CA LEU A 142 14.11 -17.62 -12.50
C LEU A 142 14.82 -16.80 -13.58
N ALA A 143 14.05 -16.10 -14.40
CA ALA A 143 14.61 -15.14 -15.35
C ALA A 143 15.35 -14.02 -14.59
N PRO A 144 16.61 -13.69 -14.96
CA PRO A 144 17.40 -12.69 -14.26
C PRO A 144 16.71 -11.34 -14.10
N GLU A 145 15.98 -10.91 -15.12
CA GLU A 145 15.26 -9.63 -15.15
C GLU A 145 14.16 -9.58 -14.09
N ALA A 146 13.50 -10.71 -13.81
CA ALA A 146 12.47 -10.79 -12.79
C ALA A 146 13.07 -10.61 -11.39
N ALA A 147 14.20 -11.26 -11.11
CA ALA A 147 14.93 -11.09 -9.85
C ALA A 147 15.39 -9.65 -9.66
N ILE A 148 15.98 -9.05 -10.70
CA ILE A 148 16.51 -7.67 -10.68
C ILE A 148 15.38 -6.67 -10.41
N ARG A 149 14.22 -6.83 -11.06
CA ARG A 149 13.05 -5.96 -10.81
C ARG A 149 12.55 -6.07 -9.37
N ILE A 150 12.40 -7.29 -8.87
CA ILE A 150 11.95 -7.53 -7.48
C ILE A 150 12.94 -6.91 -6.49
N TYR A 151 14.24 -7.14 -6.71
CA TYR A 151 15.30 -6.54 -5.89
C TYR A 151 15.27 -5.01 -5.93
N GLY A 152 15.05 -4.40 -7.09
CA GLY A 152 14.92 -2.95 -7.24
C GLY A 152 13.79 -2.36 -6.39
N TRP A 153 12.61 -3.00 -6.38
CA TRP A 153 11.51 -2.60 -5.51
C TRP A 153 11.84 -2.77 -4.02
N LEU A 154 12.48 -3.87 -3.65
CA LEU A 154 12.90 -4.12 -2.27
C LEU A 154 13.88 -3.07 -1.76
N ARG A 155 14.87 -2.67 -2.57
CA ARG A 155 15.79 -1.59 -2.20
C ARG A 155 15.05 -0.28 -1.91
N ALA A 156 14.05 0.06 -2.72
CA ALA A 156 13.25 1.27 -2.51
C ALA A 156 12.42 1.19 -1.22
N ILE A 157 11.86 0.02 -0.91
CA ILE A 157 11.11 -0.21 0.34
C ILE A 157 12.04 -0.10 1.54
N LEU A 158 13.19 -0.77 1.52
CA LEU A 158 14.18 -0.71 2.60
C LEU A 158 14.70 0.71 2.82
N ALA A 159 14.94 1.47 1.74
CA ALA A 159 15.38 2.86 1.83
C ALA A 159 14.34 3.73 2.54
N TYR A 160 13.07 3.59 2.12
CA TYR A 160 11.96 4.28 2.77
C TYR A 160 11.86 3.90 4.25
N GLU A 161 11.94 2.62 4.62
CA GLU A 161 11.85 2.19 6.01
C GLU A 161 13.03 2.69 6.87
N ILE A 162 14.24 2.77 6.29
CA ILE A 162 15.43 3.36 6.94
C ILE A 162 15.24 4.87 7.15
N GLU A 163 14.76 5.60 6.14
CA GLU A 163 14.49 7.04 6.22
C GLU A 163 13.45 7.38 7.30
N ASN A 164 12.50 6.48 7.54
CA ASN A 164 11.50 6.62 8.61
C ASN A 164 12.00 6.11 9.98
N GLY A 165 13.24 5.62 10.07
CA GLY A 165 13.83 5.11 11.30
C GLY A 165 13.27 3.75 11.75
N TRP A 166 12.65 2.99 10.86
CA TRP A 166 12.08 1.66 11.16
C TRP A 166 13.08 0.52 10.96
N LEU A 167 14.15 0.77 10.20
CA LEU A 167 15.23 -0.17 9.95
C LEU A 167 16.59 0.51 10.11
N GLU A 168 17.61 -0.29 10.40
CA GLU A 168 19.00 0.15 10.51
C GLU A 168 19.62 0.38 9.13
N SER A 169 20.39 1.46 8.99
CA SER A 169 20.97 1.88 7.70
C SER A 169 21.89 0.85 7.05
N PHE A 170 22.56 -0.01 7.84
CA PHE A 170 23.45 -1.04 7.32
C PHE A 170 22.70 -2.09 6.47
N LYS A 171 21.37 -2.23 6.60
CA LYS A 171 20.57 -3.20 5.84
C LYS A 171 20.48 -2.89 4.35
N LEU A 172 20.94 -1.71 3.92
CA LEU A 172 21.12 -1.35 2.51
C LEU A 172 22.57 -1.35 2.04
N SER A 173 23.52 -1.73 2.90
CA SER A 173 24.92 -1.83 2.51
C SER A 173 25.15 -3.03 1.59
N ASP A 174 26.08 -2.88 0.65
CA ASP A 174 26.43 -3.95 -0.29
C ASP A 174 26.94 -5.20 0.45
N LEU A 175 27.65 -5.02 1.58
CA LEU A 175 28.10 -6.13 2.44
C LEU A 175 26.93 -6.92 3.02
N TRP A 176 25.90 -6.23 3.54
CA TRP A 176 24.72 -6.90 4.08
C TRP A 176 23.95 -7.65 2.99
N ILE A 177 23.74 -7.00 1.86
CA ILE A 177 23.04 -7.59 0.72
C ILE A 177 23.79 -8.84 0.23
N GLU A 178 25.11 -8.77 0.12
CA GLU A 178 25.94 -9.91 -0.26
C GLU A 178 25.85 -11.03 0.78
N ASP A 179 26.02 -10.70 2.06
CA ASP A 179 25.92 -11.67 3.16
C ASP A 179 24.57 -12.38 3.21
N LYS A 180 23.47 -11.71 2.84
CA LYS A 180 22.13 -12.33 2.91
C LYS A 180 21.74 -13.04 1.63
N LEU A 181 22.05 -12.47 0.47
CA LEU A 181 21.50 -12.92 -0.81
C LEU A 181 22.54 -13.50 -1.77
N GLY A 182 23.85 -13.28 -1.57
CA GLY A 182 24.87 -13.63 -2.56
C GLY A 182 24.65 -12.88 -3.88
N TRP A 183 24.21 -11.61 -3.79
CA TRP A 183 23.62 -10.90 -4.93
C TRP A 183 24.61 -10.66 -6.07
N ASN A 184 25.86 -10.32 -5.76
CA ASN A 184 26.87 -10.09 -6.79
C ASN A 184 27.24 -11.39 -7.51
N GLU A 185 27.38 -12.50 -6.76
CA GLU A 185 27.63 -13.82 -7.33
C GLU A 185 26.50 -14.22 -8.30
N TYR A 186 25.25 -14.01 -7.89
CA TYR A 186 24.08 -14.24 -8.73
C TYR A 186 24.09 -13.41 -10.02
N LEU A 187 24.41 -12.11 -9.93
CA LEU A 187 24.48 -11.23 -11.11
C LEU A 187 25.58 -11.68 -12.08
N GLN A 188 26.75 -12.07 -11.57
CA GLN A 188 27.85 -12.56 -12.39
C GLN A 188 27.49 -13.85 -13.14
N LYS A 189 26.90 -14.83 -12.44
CA LYS A 189 26.40 -16.07 -13.05
C LYS A 189 25.36 -15.78 -14.13
N SER A 190 24.43 -14.87 -13.86
CA SER A 190 23.37 -14.49 -14.80
C SER A 190 23.93 -13.84 -16.08
N GLN A 191 24.94 -12.98 -15.96
CA GLN A 191 25.59 -12.34 -17.11
C GLN A 191 26.44 -13.33 -17.92
N ALA A 192 27.07 -14.30 -17.27
CA ALA A 192 27.83 -15.35 -17.94
C ALA A 192 26.91 -16.23 -18.79
N ASN A 193 25.77 -16.66 -18.24
CA ASN A 193 24.78 -17.48 -18.93
C ASN A 193 24.05 -16.75 -20.08
N ALA A 194 23.99 -15.42 -20.04
CA ALA A 194 23.41 -14.63 -21.14
C ALA A 194 24.36 -14.48 -22.35
N LYS A 195 25.65 -14.79 -22.18
CA LYS A 195 26.68 -14.71 -23.24
C LYS A 195 27.00 -16.05 -23.89
N SER A 196 26.50 -17.15 -23.33
CA SER A 196 26.62 -18.53 -23.86
C SER A 196 25.43 -18.89 -24.72
#